data_AF-E3RQ13-F1
#
_entry.id   AF-E3RQ13-F1
#
_cell.length_a   1.000
_cell.length_b   1.000
_cell.length_c   1.000
_cell.angle_alpha   90.00
_cell.angle_beta   90.00
_cell.angle_gamma   90.00
#
_symmetry.space_group_name_H-M   'P 1'
#
loop_
_entity.id
_entity.type
_entity.pdbx_description
1 polymer ?
#
loop_
_entity_poly.entity_id
_entity_poly.type
_entity_poly.pdbx_seq_one_letter_code
_entity_poly.pdbx_strand_id
1 'polypeptide(L)'
;MGPRIIIELPSRMLVPNQSDIVQIEAHAANRFIIPRTRMYSTNGLLPGQGISKRWNWNTLLVHTPQSTEGVIIIHALDTLQREKVEGEWFRHLPAHVGHTRALDLSIKALVAACAYAQDIPKLTSGDCYQTLALALSAVQASMNQSHGELSDDLLASAALLAPFEGVLKKHGVPTCLHVEGLAAILTARPARYPVTQLAREIFDFYACDSAVMACIQGAPSPFESVSQEYYANNRIGCSDGDRAQLKALGSELFVRIPRLVGLVRALRSYSSPQNQLLRNAFSLSKSLLRLQDPQAEGRLLSNINCYPPSDQDVTSSLSQSLYFASVDEFEALAYYWQNRLTLLRLEQRLHDLAESGNRQANNITDDPRDSILPSFGPRANEVHRLVKNILMCGKYARTLSLRKHGRLLSYAMVIVWGVMMDMPMTLAHSKDSEGADPLTALLLRNVNTALSAKPHLTGEDMDMAADIFIGGQPKGRFVKLYGL
;
A
#
# COMPACT_ATOMS: atom_id res chain seq x y z
N MET A 1 -10.01 -35.19 -3.81
CA MET A 1 -9.32 -34.99 -2.51
C MET A 1 -8.44 -33.76 -2.64
N GLY A 2 -8.43 -32.84 -1.68
CA GLY A 2 -7.62 -31.63 -1.76
C GLY A 2 -6.12 -31.89 -1.48
N PRO A 3 -5.20 -31.02 -1.95
CA PRO A 3 -3.79 -31.13 -1.64
C PRO A 3 -3.54 -30.99 -0.13
N ARG A 4 -2.73 -31.88 0.44
CA ARG A 4 -2.28 -31.77 1.84
C ARG A 4 -1.12 -30.79 1.91
N ILE A 5 -1.34 -29.61 2.49
CA ILE A 5 -0.24 -28.77 2.96
C ILE A 5 0.32 -29.44 4.23
N ILE A 6 1.63 -29.68 4.25
CA ILE A 6 2.37 -30.14 5.42
C ILE A 6 3.38 -29.05 5.74
N ILE A 7 3.09 -28.23 6.76
CA ILE A 7 4.06 -27.30 7.31
C ILE A 7 4.90 -28.06 8.33
N GLU A 8 6.12 -28.42 7.95
CA GLU A 8 7.09 -29.01 8.88
C GLU A 8 7.62 -27.92 9.82
N LEU A 9 6.99 -27.81 11.00
CA LEU A 9 7.50 -27.02 12.11
C LEU A 9 8.71 -27.73 12.74
N PRO A 10 9.80 -27.01 13.09
CA PRO A 10 10.95 -27.62 13.77
C PRO A 10 10.53 -28.27 15.09
N SER A 11 10.86 -29.56 15.25
CA SER A 11 10.58 -30.31 16.47
C SER A 11 11.27 -29.68 17.68
N ARG A 12 10.60 -29.67 18.84
CA ARG A 12 11.16 -29.15 20.10
C ARG A 12 12.47 -29.87 20.43
N MET A 13 13.60 -29.15 20.41
CA MET A 13 14.84 -29.68 20.97
C MET A 13 14.74 -29.70 22.50
N LEU A 14 14.76 -30.92 23.06
CA LEU A 14 15.04 -31.14 24.47
C LEU A 14 16.51 -30.78 24.74
N VAL A 15 16.75 -30.12 25.88
CA VAL A 15 18.10 -29.74 26.33
C VAL A 15 18.66 -30.84 27.24
N PRO A 16 19.83 -31.43 26.92
CA PRO A 16 20.68 -32.11 27.88
C PRO A 16 21.67 -31.11 28.49
N ASN A 17 21.90 -31.18 29.80
CA ASN A 17 22.93 -30.37 30.46
C ASN A 17 24.34 -30.96 30.30
N GLN A 18 25.32 -30.10 30.60
CA GLN A 18 26.71 -30.36 30.99
C GLN A 18 26.90 -31.66 31.82
N SER A 19 28.02 -32.41 31.74
CA SER A 19 29.29 -32.26 30.97
C SER A 19 30.07 -33.63 30.99
N ASP A 20 31.39 -33.85 30.79
CA ASP A 20 32.58 -32.96 30.72
C ASP A 20 33.85 -33.58 30.05
N ILE A 21 34.97 -32.83 30.14
CA ILE A 21 36.39 -33.05 29.76
C ILE A 21 36.92 -34.52 29.65
N VAL A 22 37.59 -34.87 28.54
CA VAL A 22 39.06 -35.18 28.45
C VAL A 22 39.53 -35.56 27.03
N GLN A 23 40.59 -34.85 26.64
CA GLN A 23 41.54 -34.93 25.52
C GLN A 23 42.02 -36.28 24.94
N ILE A 24 42.55 -36.14 23.70
CA ILE A 24 43.76 -36.77 23.09
C ILE A 24 43.62 -37.89 22.02
N GLU A 25 44.50 -37.75 21.03
CA GLU A 25 44.96 -38.64 19.96
C GLU A 25 44.06 -39.07 18.80
N ALA A 26 44.68 -39.09 17.62
CA ALA A 26 44.15 -39.57 16.35
C ALA A 26 45.17 -40.54 15.75
N HIS A 27 44.72 -41.60 15.04
CA HIS A 27 45.57 -42.32 14.09
C HIS A 27 44.76 -43.03 12.98
N ALA A 28 45.33 -42.99 11.78
CA ALA A 28 45.23 -43.93 10.66
C ALA A 28 43.90 -44.65 10.28
N ALA A 29 43.39 -44.27 9.10
CA ALA A 29 43.08 -45.14 7.96
C ALA A 29 41.99 -46.25 8.06
N ASN A 30 40.99 -46.13 7.16
CA ASN A 30 41.05 -46.96 5.95
C ASN A 30 40.38 -46.31 4.72
N ARG A 31 40.73 -46.77 3.51
CA ARG A 31 40.19 -46.28 2.22
C ARG A 31 39.16 -47.27 1.64
N PHE A 32 38.20 -46.78 0.86
CA PHE A 32 37.79 -47.44 -0.39
C PHE A 32 37.27 -46.41 -1.43
N ILE A 33 37.07 -46.83 -2.68
CA ILE A 33 37.21 -45.99 -3.88
C ILE A 33 35.95 -46.04 -4.76
N ILE A 34 35.37 -44.85 -5.01
CA ILE A 34 34.64 -44.32 -6.19
C ILE A 34 33.89 -45.30 -7.13
N PRO A 35 32.70 -44.90 -7.65
CA PRO A 35 32.72 -44.38 -9.03
C PRO A 35 31.92 -43.08 -9.24
N ARG A 36 32.50 -42.12 -9.96
CA ARG A 36 31.82 -40.93 -10.51
C ARG A 36 31.34 -41.26 -11.92
N THR A 37 30.05 -41.51 -12.10
CA THR A 37 29.45 -41.58 -13.45
C THR A 37 29.20 -40.18 -14.01
N ARG A 38 29.87 -39.84 -15.11
CA ARG A 38 29.41 -38.76 -15.99
C ARG A 38 28.07 -39.17 -16.61
N MET A 39 27.10 -38.28 -16.64
CA MET A 39 26.08 -38.26 -17.69
C MET A 39 26.18 -36.94 -18.44
N TYR A 40 26.26 -37.02 -19.76
CA TYR A 40 26.22 -35.86 -20.65
C TYR A 40 24.76 -35.48 -20.88
N SER A 41 24.40 -34.21 -20.67
CA SER A 41 23.11 -33.68 -21.11
C SER A 41 23.24 -33.15 -22.53
N THR A 42 22.73 -33.89 -23.52
CA THR A 42 22.68 -33.48 -24.92
C THR A 42 21.40 -32.69 -25.21
N ASN A 43 21.30 -31.48 -24.68
CA ASN A 43 20.19 -30.56 -24.98
C ASN A 43 20.41 -29.84 -26.34
N GLY A 44 20.41 -30.62 -27.42
CA GLY A 44 20.34 -30.10 -28.79
C GLY A 44 18.89 -29.97 -29.24
N LEU A 45 18.30 -28.78 -29.09
CA LEU A 45 16.98 -28.46 -29.65
C LEU A 45 17.08 -27.28 -30.62
N LEU A 46 17.05 -27.60 -31.91
CA LEU A 46 16.80 -26.62 -32.98
C LEU A 46 15.32 -26.18 -32.96
N PRO A 47 15.01 -24.95 -33.36
CA PRO A 47 13.65 -24.43 -33.31
C PRO A 47 12.78 -24.96 -34.47
N GLY A 48 11.52 -25.26 -34.14
CA GLY A 48 10.41 -25.27 -35.10
C GLY A 48 10.08 -26.60 -35.77
N GLN A 49 9.10 -27.31 -35.20
CA GLN A 49 8.01 -27.90 -35.98
C GLN A 49 6.76 -28.06 -35.09
N GLY A 50 5.63 -27.53 -35.53
CA GLY A 50 4.39 -27.52 -34.75
C GLY A 50 3.66 -28.86 -34.84
N ILE A 51 3.38 -29.49 -33.70
CA ILE A 51 2.47 -30.64 -33.60
C ILE A 51 1.40 -30.32 -32.57
N SER A 52 0.14 -30.29 -33.03
CA SER A 52 -1.02 -30.19 -32.15
C SER A 52 -1.14 -31.46 -31.30
N LYS A 53 -0.67 -31.40 -30.04
CA LYS A 53 -0.99 -32.39 -29.01
C LYS A 53 -1.97 -31.80 -28.01
N ARG A 54 -3.25 -32.09 -28.26
CA ARG A 54 -4.38 -31.97 -27.33
C ARG A 54 -3.94 -32.36 -25.92
N TRP A 55 -3.93 -31.41 -24.98
CA TRP A 55 -3.43 -31.65 -23.62
C TRP A 55 -4.23 -32.76 -22.94
N ASN A 56 -3.54 -33.80 -22.48
CA ASN A 56 -4.15 -34.96 -21.87
C ASN A 56 -4.31 -34.74 -20.37
N TRP A 57 -5.52 -34.35 -19.95
CA TRP A 57 -5.87 -34.09 -18.54
C TRP A 57 -5.68 -35.32 -17.61
N ASN A 58 -5.47 -36.52 -18.16
CA ASN A 58 -5.28 -37.76 -17.40
C ASN A 58 -3.84 -37.97 -16.89
N THR A 59 -2.93 -37.01 -17.05
CA THR A 59 -1.55 -37.11 -16.53
C THR A 59 -1.26 -35.96 -15.57
N LEU A 60 -1.79 -36.08 -14.35
CA LEU A 60 -1.53 -35.15 -13.26
C LEU A 60 -0.07 -35.34 -12.78
N LEU A 61 0.82 -34.49 -13.28
CA LEU A 61 2.26 -34.50 -12.98
C LEU A 61 2.49 -34.10 -11.51
N VAL A 62 2.46 -35.09 -10.62
CA VAL A 62 2.85 -34.93 -9.21
C VAL A 62 4.38 -34.77 -9.14
N HIS A 63 4.83 -33.53 -9.29
CA HIS A 63 6.21 -33.16 -8.99
C HIS A 63 6.44 -33.23 -7.48
N THR A 64 7.10 -34.29 -7.02
CA THR A 64 7.72 -34.31 -5.69
C THR A 64 8.90 -33.34 -5.70
N PRO A 65 8.89 -32.24 -4.92
CA PRO A 65 10.02 -31.33 -4.85
C PRO A 65 11.24 -32.04 -4.24
N GLN A 66 12.42 -31.80 -4.83
CA GLN A 66 13.66 -32.48 -4.45
C GLN A 66 14.52 -31.69 -3.46
N SER A 67 14.13 -30.47 -3.10
CA SER A 67 14.82 -29.63 -2.12
C SER A 67 13.87 -28.75 -1.31
N THR A 68 14.35 -28.23 -0.19
CA THR A 68 13.64 -27.31 0.71
C THR A 68 13.24 -26.00 0.01
N GLU A 69 14.07 -25.52 -0.92
CA GLU A 69 13.85 -24.30 -1.70
C GLU A 69 12.74 -24.53 -2.72
N GLY A 70 12.73 -25.71 -3.37
CA GLY A 70 11.64 -26.12 -4.26
C GLY A 70 10.28 -26.19 -3.55
N VAL A 71 10.24 -26.69 -2.30
CA VAL A 71 9.02 -26.65 -1.46
C VAL A 71 8.58 -25.21 -1.19
N ILE A 72 9.51 -24.32 -0.83
CA ILE A 72 9.21 -22.90 -0.55
C ILE A 72 8.70 -22.20 -1.81
N ILE A 73 9.35 -22.38 -2.96
CA ILE A 73 8.95 -21.76 -4.23
C ILE A 73 7.54 -22.20 -4.64
N ILE A 74 7.21 -23.49 -4.54
CA ILE A 74 5.87 -24.01 -4.88
C ILE A 74 4.80 -23.39 -3.97
N HIS A 75 5.03 -23.38 -2.65
CA HIS A 75 4.06 -22.79 -1.71
C HIS A 75 3.96 -21.27 -1.81
N ALA A 76 5.05 -20.58 -2.13
CA ALA A 76 5.04 -19.16 -2.42
C ALA A 76 4.17 -18.90 -3.66
N LEU A 77 4.46 -19.52 -4.80
CA LEU A 77 3.73 -19.30 -6.07
C LEU A 77 2.23 -19.61 -5.95
N ASP A 78 1.85 -20.73 -5.31
CA ASP A 78 0.44 -21.08 -5.03
C ASP A 78 -0.23 -20.02 -4.13
N THR A 79 0.49 -19.45 -3.17
CA THR A 79 -0.03 -18.34 -2.33
C THR A 79 -0.15 -17.04 -3.13
N LEU A 80 0.86 -16.66 -3.91
CA LEU A 80 0.87 -15.43 -4.70
C LEU A 80 -0.30 -15.41 -5.69
N GLN A 81 -0.52 -16.51 -6.41
CA GLN A 81 -1.58 -16.65 -7.40
C GLN A 81 -3.00 -16.66 -6.78
N ARG A 82 -3.14 -17.14 -5.54
CA ARG A 82 -4.44 -17.12 -4.82
C ARG A 82 -4.79 -15.75 -4.28
N GLU A 83 -3.84 -15.04 -3.69
CA GLU A 83 -4.03 -13.66 -3.23
C GLU A 83 -3.93 -12.63 -4.38
N LYS A 84 -3.57 -13.11 -5.59
CA LYS A 84 -3.49 -12.37 -6.87
C LYS A 84 -2.47 -11.23 -6.88
N VAL A 85 -1.33 -11.46 -6.23
CA VAL A 85 -0.22 -10.50 -6.06
C VAL A 85 0.93 -10.71 -7.06
N GLU A 86 0.81 -11.64 -8.00
CA GLU A 86 1.87 -11.98 -8.98
C GLU A 86 2.20 -10.87 -9.99
N GLY A 87 1.34 -9.85 -10.13
CA GLY A 87 1.65 -8.66 -10.93
C GLY A 87 2.57 -7.65 -10.22
N GLU A 88 2.63 -7.72 -8.89
CA GLU A 88 3.30 -6.77 -7.98
C GLU A 88 4.76 -7.19 -7.70
N TRP A 89 5.46 -6.48 -6.80
CA TRP A 89 6.85 -6.77 -6.40
C TRP A 89 7.11 -8.23 -5.94
N PHE A 90 6.07 -8.94 -5.51
CA PHE A 90 6.14 -10.36 -5.16
C PHE A 90 6.64 -11.25 -6.32
N ARG A 91 6.53 -10.79 -7.57
CA ARG A 91 7.06 -11.47 -8.77
C ARG A 91 8.56 -11.73 -8.75
N HIS A 92 9.33 -10.95 -7.98
CA HIS A 92 10.77 -11.12 -7.86
C HIS A 92 11.14 -12.26 -6.89
N LEU A 93 10.27 -12.59 -5.92
CA LEU A 93 10.57 -13.54 -4.83
C LEU A 93 11.12 -14.91 -5.28
N PRO A 94 10.62 -15.57 -6.34
CA PRO A 94 11.13 -16.87 -6.77
C PRO A 94 12.62 -16.86 -7.17
N ALA A 95 13.16 -15.69 -7.58
CA ALA A 95 14.57 -15.52 -7.91
C ALA A 95 15.46 -15.21 -6.69
N HIS A 96 14.89 -15.11 -5.48
CA HIS A 96 15.59 -14.78 -4.23
C HIS A 96 15.44 -15.84 -3.12
N VAL A 97 14.60 -16.87 -3.30
CA VAL A 97 14.47 -17.98 -2.33
C VAL A 97 15.82 -18.68 -2.15
N GLY A 98 16.19 -18.95 -0.89
CA GLY A 98 17.47 -19.55 -0.53
C GLY A 98 18.65 -18.57 -0.43
N HIS A 99 18.51 -17.30 -0.82
CA HIS A 99 19.58 -16.30 -0.64
C HIS A 99 19.80 -15.98 0.85
N THR A 100 18.73 -15.82 1.62
CA THR A 100 18.82 -15.53 3.06
C THR A 100 17.76 -16.27 3.87
N ARG A 101 18.17 -16.76 5.05
CA ARG A 101 17.27 -17.38 6.04
C ARG A 101 16.17 -16.43 6.52
N ALA A 102 16.42 -15.11 6.51
CA ALA A 102 15.41 -14.11 6.85
C ALA A 102 14.26 -14.12 5.82
N LEU A 103 14.59 -14.10 4.53
CA LEU A 103 13.59 -14.09 3.46
C LEU A 103 12.79 -15.39 3.43
N ASP A 104 13.46 -16.54 3.50
CA ASP A 104 12.80 -17.86 3.49
C ASP A 104 11.82 -18.04 4.66
N LEU A 105 12.15 -17.51 5.84
CA LEU A 105 11.26 -17.55 7.01
C LEU A 105 10.12 -16.53 6.89
N SER A 106 10.37 -15.34 6.35
CA SER A 106 9.30 -14.36 6.07
C SER A 106 8.31 -14.87 5.02
N ILE A 107 8.78 -15.57 3.98
CA ILE A 107 7.91 -16.26 3.01
C ILE A 107 7.06 -17.31 3.73
N LYS A 108 7.67 -18.19 4.53
CA LYS A 108 6.94 -19.21 5.32
C LYS A 108 5.91 -18.61 6.28
N ALA A 109 6.21 -17.48 6.91
CA ALA A 109 5.28 -16.77 7.79
C ALA A 109 4.07 -16.23 7.02
N LEU A 110 4.28 -15.56 5.88
CA LEU A 110 3.17 -15.05 5.06
C LEU A 110 2.33 -16.19 4.46
N VAL A 111 2.96 -17.25 3.95
CA VAL A 111 2.26 -18.46 3.48
C VAL A 111 1.40 -19.08 4.58
N ALA A 112 1.91 -19.18 5.82
CA ALA A 112 1.13 -19.69 6.95
C ALA A 112 -0.06 -18.77 7.28
N ALA A 113 0.12 -17.45 7.28
CA ALA A 113 -0.97 -16.50 7.51
C ALA A 113 -2.04 -16.58 6.42
N CYS A 114 -1.66 -16.70 5.14
CA CYS A 114 -2.61 -16.88 4.03
C CYS A 114 -3.33 -18.23 4.14
N ALA A 115 -2.64 -19.33 4.44
CA ALA A 115 -3.25 -20.64 4.64
C ALA A 115 -4.27 -20.63 5.80
N TYR A 116 -3.94 -19.98 6.92
CA TYR A 116 -4.88 -19.81 8.04
C TYR A 116 -6.06 -18.88 7.67
N ALA A 117 -5.81 -17.79 6.94
CA ALA A 117 -6.87 -16.90 6.46
C ALA A 117 -7.80 -17.54 5.42
N GLN A 118 -7.33 -18.57 4.71
CA GLN A 118 -8.12 -19.45 3.83
C GLN A 118 -8.78 -20.62 4.61
N ASP A 119 -8.77 -20.58 5.95
CA ASP A 119 -9.39 -21.55 6.86
C ASP A 119 -8.92 -23.00 6.64
N ILE A 120 -7.65 -23.18 6.22
CA ILE A 120 -7.08 -24.49 5.90
C ILE A 120 -6.97 -25.36 7.17
N PRO A 121 -7.49 -26.61 7.17
CA PRO A 121 -7.53 -27.44 8.36
C PRO A 121 -6.17 -27.66 9.02
N LYS A 122 -6.17 -27.60 10.37
CA LYS A 122 -5.05 -27.84 11.29
C LYS A 122 -4.02 -26.71 11.48
N LEU A 123 -4.12 -25.56 10.80
CA LEU A 123 -3.40 -24.36 11.26
C LEU A 123 -4.19 -23.68 12.38
N THR A 124 -3.50 -23.24 13.43
CA THR A 124 -4.00 -22.29 14.42
C THR A 124 -3.33 -20.92 14.22
N SER A 125 -3.91 -19.88 14.83
CA SER A 125 -3.27 -18.58 14.91
C SER A 125 -1.95 -18.63 15.69
N GLY A 126 -1.82 -19.54 16.67
CA GLY A 126 -0.58 -19.76 17.43
C GLY A 126 0.57 -20.25 16.55
N ASP A 127 0.31 -21.20 15.65
CA ASP A 127 1.32 -21.68 14.68
C ASP A 127 1.79 -20.56 13.76
N CYS A 128 0.87 -19.66 13.36
CA CYS A 128 1.19 -18.48 12.54
C CYS A 128 2.08 -17.49 13.31
N TYR A 129 1.74 -17.17 14.56
CA TYR A 129 2.59 -16.28 15.37
C TYR A 129 3.96 -16.91 15.69
N GLN A 130 4.05 -18.25 15.77
CA GLN A 130 5.33 -18.95 15.90
C GLN A 130 6.20 -18.81 14.63
N THR A 131 5.62 -18.91 13.41
CA THR A 131 6.40 -18.68 12.18
C THR A 131 6.79 -17.22 12.02
N LEU A 132 5.92 -16.26 12.40
CA LEU A 132 6.27 -14.83 12.48
C LEU A 132 7.45 -14.58 13.43
N ALA A 133 7.43 -15.14 14.63
CA ALA A 133 8.50 -14.96 15.61
C ALA A 133 9.86 -15.46 15.07
N LEU A 134 9.88 -16.63 14.40
CA LEU A 134 11.07 -17.17 13.76
C LEU A 134 11.59 -16.26 12.62
N ALA A 135 10.69 -15.69 11.82
CA ALA A 135 11.04 -14.73 10.77
C ALA A 135 11.63 -13.44 11.35
N LEU A 136 10.99 -12.86 12.37
CA LEU A 136 11.47 -11.65 13.06
C LEU A 136 12.85 -11.85 13.68
N SER A 137 13.11 -12.98 14.36
CA SER A 137 14.44 -13.28 14.89
C SER A 137 15.50 -13.40 13.80
N ALA A 138 15.16 -13.93 12.62
CA ALA A 138 16.09 -14.02 11.49
C ALA A 138 16.34 -12.67 10.81
N VAL A 139 15.31 -11.81 10.68
CA VAL A 139 15.45 -10.42 10.23
C VAL A 139 16.35 -9.62 11.17
N GLN A 140 16.12 -9.70 12.49
CA GLN A 140 16.96 -9.04 13.49
C GLN A 140 18.42 -9.53 13.45
N ALA A 141 18.64 -10.84 13.34
CA ALA A 141 19.99 -11.39 13.20
C ALA A 141 20.68 -10.89 11.92
N SER A 142 19.96 -10.83 10.80
CA SER A 142 20.48 -10.32 9.52
C SER A 142 20.79 -8.82 9.56
N MET A 143 19.94 -8.00 10.20
CA MET A 143 20.22 -6.58 10.44
C MET A 143 21.52 -6.40 11.24
N ASN A 144 21.68 -7.14 12.34
CA ASN A 144 22.88 -7.06 13.19
C ASN A 144 24.17 -7.51 12.48
N GLN A 145 24.05 -8.43 11.50
CA GLN A 145 25.18 -8.95 10.70
C GLN A 145 25.48 -8.10 9.44
N SER A 146 24.59 -7.19 9.04
CA SER A 146 24.72 -6.41 7.80
C SER A 146 25.86 -5.38 7.79
N HIS A 147 26.38 -5.01 8.97
CA HIS A 147 27.34 -3.91 9.15
C HIS A 147 26.92 -2.57 8.49
N GLY A 148 25.62 -2.36 8.24
CA GLY A 148 25.05 -1.17 7.60
C GLY A 148 24.68 -1.33 6.12
N GLU A 149 25.08 -2.42 5.45
CA GLU A 149 24.71 -2.67 4.05
C GLU A 149 23.47 -3.57 3.96
N LEU A 150 22.30 -2.96 4.22
CA LEU A 150 21.01 -3.64 4.30
C LEU A 150 20.49 -4.07 2.91
N SER A 151 20.58 -5.37 2.61
CA SER A 151 20.25 -5.96 1.31
C SER A 151 18.77 -5.84 0.89
N ASP A 152 18.49 -6.09 -0.38
CA ASP A 152 17.11 -6.19 -0.90
C ASP A 152 16.35 -7.41 -0.33
N ASP A 153 17.04 -8.52 -0.06
CA ASP A 153 16.41 -9.69 0.57
C ASP A 153 15.89 -9.33 1.98
N LEU A 154 16.60 -8.46 2.70
CA LEU A 154 16.22 -8.00 4.03
C LEU A 154 15.06 -6.99 3.98
N LEU A 155 15.05 -6.10 2.97
CA LEU A 155 13.91 -5.22 2.68
C LEU A 155 12.66 -6.04 2.32
N ALA A 156 12.80 -7.02 1.42
CA ALA A 156 11.73 -7.95 1.04
C ALA A 156 11.25 -8.78 2.23
N SER A 157 12.16 -9.21 3.12
CA SER A 157 11.82 -9.92 4.36
C SER A 157 10.90 -9.09 5.25
N ALA A 158 11.17 -7.79 5.43
CA ALA A 158 10.29 -6.89 6.18
C ALA A 158 8.97 -6.62 5.42
N ALA A 159 9.03 -6.48 4.09
CA ALA A 159 7.87 -6.22 3.24
C ALA A 159 6.87 -7.38 3.19
N LEU A 160 7.32 -8.62 3.40
CA LEU A 160 6.49 -9.82 3.54
C LEU A 160 5.79 -9.92 4.91
N LEU A 161 6.38 -9.34 5.96
CA LEU A 161 5.81 -9.35 7.31
C LEU A 161 4.81 -8.20 7.52
N ALA A 162 4.98 -7.08 6.82
CA ALA A 162 4.07 -5.94 6.90
C ALA A 162 2.56 -6.27 6.81
N PRO A 163 2.06 -7.12 5.88
CA PRO A 163 0.64 -7.45 5.79
C PRO A 163 0.20 -8.62 6.71
N PHE A 164 1.12 -9.27 7.44
CA PHE A 164 0.88 -10.54 8.14
C PHE A 164 -0.37 -10.52 9.04
N GLU A 165 -0.47 -9.53 9.93
CA GLU A 165 -1.61 -9.44 10.84
C GLU A 165 -2.92 -9.11 10.09
N GLY A 166 -2.86 -8.24 9.09
CA GLY A 166 -4.00 -7.90 8.26
C GLY A 166 -4.54 -9.09 7.47
N VAL A 167 -3.66 -9.97 6.99
CA VAL A 167 -4.04 -11.25 6.37
C VAL A 167 -4.74 -12.14 7.39
N LEU A 168 -4.11 -12.40 8.54
CA LEU A 168 -4.60 -13.28 9.61
C LEU A 168 -5.96 -12.82 10.17
N LYS A 169 -6.12 -11.50 10.40
CA LYS A 169 -7.35 -10.84 10.88
C LYS A 169 -8.35 -10.51 9.74
N LYS A 170 -8.04 -10.91 8.50
CA LYS A 170 -8.83 -10.77 7.26
C LYS A 170 -9.22 -9.33 6.84
N HIS A 171 -8.64 -8.26 7.42
CA HIS A 171 -8.84 -6.86 6.97
C HIS A 171 -7.77 -6.33 5.98
N GLY A 172 -6.61 -6.98 5.90
CA GLY A 172 -5.58 -6.72 4.89
C GLY A 172 -4.80 -5.40 5.03
N VAL A 173 -5.00 -4.63 6.10
CA VAL A 173 -4.20 -3.42 6.41
C VAL A 173 -2.84 -3.86 6.99
N PRO A 174 -1.71 -3.30 6.54
CA PRO A 174 -0.39 -3.65 7.10
C PRO A 174 -0.15 -3.07 8.50
N THR A 175 0.79 -3.65 9.24
CA THR A 175 1.19 -3.18 10.58
C THR A 175 2.13 -1.98 10.48
N CYS A 176 1.80 -0.87 11.15
CA CYS A 176 2.54 0.40 11.08
C CYS A 176 4.05 0.24 11.36
N LEU A 177 4.42 -0.48 12.42
CA LEU A 177 5.82 -0.76 12.80
C LEU A 177 6.64 -1.46 11.70
N HIS A 178 6.02 -2.26 10.83
CA HIS A 178 6.71 -2.87 9.70
C HIS A 178 6.90 -1.90 8.54
N VAL A 179 5.95 -0.98 8.31
CA VAL A 179 6.05 0.07 7.29
C VAL A 179 7.09 1.12 7.71
N GLU A 180 7.15 1.47 9.00
CA GLU A 180 8.25 2.25 9.60
C GLU A 180 9.60 1.53 9.46
N GLY A 181 9.64 0.22 9.69
CA GLY A 181 10.82 -0.62 9.48
C GLY A 181 11.32 -0.63 8.02
N LEU A 182 10.42 -0.63 7.03
CA LEU A 182 10.79 -0.48 5.62
C LEU A 182 11.48 0.86 5.35
N ALA A 183 10.91 1.96 5.84
CA ALA A 183 11.52 3.28 5.71
C ALA A 183 12.89 3.35 6.39
N ALA A 184 13.02 2.79 7.60
CA ALA A 184 14.29 2.73 8.33
C ALA A 184 15.37 1.94 7.54
N ILE A 185 15.00 0.81 6.93
CA ILE A 185 15.91 0.04 6.05
C ILE A 185 16.34 0.88 4.83
N LEU A 186 15.40 1.55 4.16
CA LEU A 186 15.68 2.35 2.97
C LEU A 186 16.55 3.59 3.28
N THR A 187 16.34 4.24 4.43
CA THR A 187 17.10 5.42 4.88
C THR A 187 18.48 5.05 5.44
N ALA A 188 18.64 3.87 6.04
CA ALA A 188 19.93 3.42 6.58
C ALA A 188 20.89 2.86 5.51
N ARG A 189 20.43 2.61 4.29
CA ARG A 189 21.31 2.24 3.16
C ARG A 189 22.28 3.37 2.83
N PRO A 190 23.58 3.10 2.62
CA PRO A 190 24.53 4.13 2.22
C PRO A 190 24.21 4.62 0.80
N ALA A 191 24.47 5.90 0.50
CA ALA A 191 24.18 6.51 -0.80
C ALA A 191 24.90 5.90 -2.02
N ARG A 192 25.82 4.93 -1.80
CA ARG A 192 26.43 4.10 -2.85
C ARG A 192 25.62 2.86 -3.22
N TYR A 193 24.60 2.51 -2.43
CA TYR A 193 23.77 1.34 -2.65
C TYR A 193 22.78 1.62 -3.80
N PRO A 194 22.74 0.80 -4.86
CA PRO A 194 21.91 1.08 -6.02
C PRO A 194 20.42 0.98 -5.68
N VAL A 195 19.63 1.94 -6.17
CA VAL A 195 18.16 1.87 -6.11
C VAL A 195 17.67 0.83 -7.12
N THR A 196 17.33 -0.35 -6.64
CA THR A 196 16.87 -1.48 -7.47
C THR A 196 15.39 -1.42 -7.78
N GLN A 197 14.96 -2.16 -8.80
CA GLN A 197 13.56 -2.28 -9.18
C GLN A 197 12.70 -2.90 -8.05
N LEU A 198 13.21 -3.95 -7.38
CA LEU A 198 12.53 -4.57 -6.24
C LEU A 198 12.31 -3.56 -5.09
N ALA A 199 13.31 -2.75 -4.76
CA ALA A 199 13.17 -1.75 -3.71
C ALA A 199 12.19 -0.61 -4.07
N ARG A 200 12.15 -0.18 -5.34
CA ARG A 200 11.13 0.77 -5.83
C ARG A 200 9.71 0.18 -5.77
N GLU A 201 9.52 -1.05 -6.24
CA GLU A 201 8.19 -1.67 -6.26
C GLU A 201 7.67 -2.00 -4.85
N ILE A 202 8.56 -2.31 -3.88
CA ILE A 202 8.21 -2.39 -2.45
C ILE A 202 7.79 -1.01 -1.91
N PHE A 203 8.55 0.05 -2.22
CA PHE A 203 8.21 1.42 -1.81
C PHE A 203 6.83 1.84 -2.34
N ASP A 204 6.60 1.72 -3.65
CA ASP A 204 5.35 2.14 -4.30
C ASP A 204 4.13 1.31 -3.88
N PHE A 205 4.33 0.09 -3.39
CA PHE A 205 3.27 -0.75 -2.82
C PHE A 205 2.80 -0.24 -1.45
N TYR A 206 3.72 0.27 -0.62
CA TYR A 206 3.43 0.71 0.76
C TYR A 206 3.29 2.23 0.94
N ALA A 207 3.66 3.05 -0.04
CA ALA A 207 3.60 4.51 0.03
C ALA A 207 2.20 5.04 0.42
N CYS A 208 1.12 4.48 -0.14
CA CYS A 208 -0.26 4.86 0.19
C CYS A 208 -0.62 4.52 1.65
N ASP A 209 -0.32 3.30 2.12
CA ASP A 209 -0.65 2.88 3.49
C ASP A 209 0.14 3.68 4.52
N SER A 210 1.44 3.90 4.25
CA SER A 210 2.32 4.75 5.06
C SER A 210 1.78 6.17 5.21
N ALA A 211 1.34 6.78 4.11
CA ALA A 211 0.79 8.12 4.12
C ALA A 211 -0.53 8.22 4.88
N VAL A 212 -1.41 7.22 4.76
CA VAL A 212 -2.67 7.15 5.52
C VAL A 212 -2.39 7.03 7.03
N MET A 213 -1.49 6.14 7.43
CA MET A 213 -1.09 5.97 8.84
C MET A 213 -0.47 7.25 9.41
N ALA A 214 0.46 7.87 8.68
CA ALA A 214 1.11 9.10 9.12
C ALA A 214 0.13 10.29 9.20
N CYS A 215 -0.83 10.40 8.27
CA CYS A 215 -1.94 11.36 8.37
C CYS A 215 -2.84 11.12 9.59
N ILE A 216 -3.12 9.84 9.92
CA ILE A 216 -3.86 9.48 11.12
C ILE A 216 -3.07 9.93 12.36
N GLN A 217 -1.80 9.53 12.50
CA GLN A 217 -0.92 9.95 13.60
C GLN A 217 -0.74 11.48 13.69
N GLY A 218 -0.71 12.17 12.55
CA GLY A 218 -0.35 13.58 12.44
C GLY A 218 1.15 13.82 12.36
N ALA A 219 1.89 12.79 11.96
CA ALA A 219 3.35 12.79 11.80
C ALA A 219 3.73 13.01 10.31
N PRO A 220 4.98 13.40 10.02
CA PRO A 220 5.58 13.17 8.70
C PRO A 220 5.47 11.69 8.30
N SER A 221 5.42 11.39 7.00
CA SER A 221 5.59 9.99 6.56
C SER A 221 6.99 9.50 6.98
N PRO A 222 7.15 8.26 7.47
CA PRO A 222 8.48 7.71 7.72
C PRO A 222 9.34 7.69 6.44
N PHE A 223 8.70 7.56 5.27
CA PHE A 223 9.33 7.68 3.96
C PHE A 223 9.80 9.10 3.59
N GLU A 224 9.50 10.16 4.37
CA GLU A 224 10.04 11.51 4.11
C GLU A 224 11.55 11.61 4.37
N SER A 225 12.12 10.63 5.06
CA SER A 225 13.58 10.47 5.23
C SER A 225 14.27 9.71 4.09
N VAL A 226 13.52 9.04 3.21
CA VAL A 226 14.06 8.18 2.15
C VAL A 226 14.47 8.99 0.91
N SER A 227 15.58 8.60 0.27
CA SER A 227 16.08 9.24 -0.97
C SER A 227 14.98 9.39 -2.02
N GLN A 228 14.92 10.57 -2.65
CA GLN A 228 13.95 10.85 -3.72
C GLN A 228 14.09 9.87 -4.89
N GLU A 229 15.27 9.26 -5.09
CA GLU A 229 15.55 8.31 -6.18
C GLU A 229 14.69 7.03 -6.16
N TYR A 230 14.05 6.71 -5.04
CA TYR A 230 13.10 5.59 -4.94
C TYR A 230 11.73 5.89 -5.59
N TYR A 231 11.35 7.15 -5.73
CA TYR A 231 10.04 7.57 -6.27
C TYR A 231 10.10 8.67 -7.35
N ALA A 232 11.26 9.29 -7.58
CA ALA A 232 11.48 10.22 -8.67
C ALA A 232 11.45 9.51 -10.04
N ASN A 233 11.02 10.23 -11.06
CA ASN A 233 11.02 9.79 -12.46
C ASN A 233 12.44 9.77 -13.06
N ASN A 234 13.33 8.97 -12.47
CA ASN A 234 14.76 8.93 -12.75
C ASN A 234 15.11 7.86 -13.80
N ARG A 235 14.78 8.12 -15.09
CA ARG A 235 15.41 7.69 -16.36
C ARG A 235 15.97 6.24 -16.55
N ILE A 236 15.75 5.32 -15.62
CA ILE A 236 16.41 4.00 -15.58
C ILE A 236 15.33 2.91 -15.66
N GLY A 237 15.27 2.25 -16.83
CA GLY A 237 14.53 1.00 -17.04
C GLY A 237 13.06 1.11 -17.48
N CYS A 238 12.38 2.22 -17.20
CA CYS A 238 11.01 2.48 -17.65
C CYS A 238 10.96 3.74 -18.53
N SER A 239 9.96 3.81 -19.43
CA SER A 239 9.82 4.91 -20.38
C SER A 239 9.47 6.24 -19.71
N ASP A 240 9.92 7.35 -20.31
CA ASP A 240 9.60 8.75 -19.95
C ASP A 240 8.12 9.13 -20.25
N GLY A 241 7.18 8.21 -20.00
CA GLY A 241 5.76 8.38 -20.27
C GLY A 241 5.01 9.07 -19.14
N ASP A 242 3.92 9.75 -19.49
CA ASP A 242 3.06 10.53 -18.59
C ASP A 242 2.62 9.77 -17.33
N ARG A 243 2.37 8.46 -17.46
CA ARG A 243 2.06 7.56 -16.36
C ARG A 243 3.16 7.51 -15.28
N ALA A 244 4.42 7.43 -15.68
CA ALA A 244 5.55 7.40 -14.73
C ALA A 244 5.71 8.76 -14.02
N GLN A 245 5.52 9.86 -14.76
CA GLN A 245 5.56 11.21 -14.21
C GLN A 245 4.45 11.44 -13.17
N LEU A 246 3.20 11.04 -13.46
CA LEU A 246 2.07 11.20 -12.54
C LEU A 246 2.16 10.26 -11.32
N LYS A 247 2.65 9.02 -11.50
CA LYS A 247 2.97 8.12 -10.38
C LYS A 247 4.02 8.74 -9.45
N ALA A 248 5.12 9.26 -10.00
CA ALA A 248 6.18 9.91 -9.23
C ALA A 248 5.67 11.12 -8.43
N LEU A 249 4.89 12.01 -9.07
CA LEU A 249 4.25 13.15 -8.40
C LEU A 249 3.27 12.70 -7.30
N GLY A 250 2.47 11.67 -7.56
CA GLY A 250 1.53 11.10 -6.58
C GLY A 250 2.23 10.45 -5.38
N SER A 251 3.35 9.74 -5.60
CA SER A 251 4.17 9.15 -4.53
C SER A 251 4.89 10.24 -3.71
N GLU A 252 5.46 11.29 -4.34
CA GLU A 252 6.06 12.42 -3.61
C GLU A 252 5.04 13.21 -2.78
N LEU A 253 3.82 13.39 -3.29
CA LEU A 253 2.72 13.99 -2.54
C LEU A 253 2.32 13.12 -1.34
N PHE A 254 2.18 11.80 -1.51
CA PHE A 254 1.88 10.89 -0.39
C PHE A 254 2.96 10.94 0.71
N VAL A 255 4.23 11.05 0.34
CA VAL A 255 5.34 11.19 1.31
C VAL A 255 5.22 12.48 2.14
N ARG A 256 4.82 13.59 1.53
CA ARG A 256 4.95 14.94 2.15
C ARG A 256 3.65 15.55 2.68
N ILE A 257 2.49 15.13 2.20
CA ILE A 257 1.17 15.57 2.71
C ILE A 257 0.97 15.27 4.21
N PRO A 258 1.38 14.12 4.78
CA PRO A 258 1.19 13.84 6.21
C PRO A 258 1.81 14.89 7.15
N ARG A 259 2.97 15.45 6.79
CA ARG A 259 3.56 16.57 7.54
C ARG A 259 2.70 17.82 7.48
N LEU A 260 2.06 18.10 6.34
CA LEU A 260 1.12 19.23 6.22
C LEU A 260 -0.14 19.01 7.08
N VAL A 261 -0.68 17.78 7.11
CA VAL A 261 -1.78 17.38 8.02
C VAL A 261 -1.39 17.61 9.48
N GLY A 262 -0.18 17.22 9.89
CA GLY A 262 0.36 17.48 11.22
C GLY A 262 0.48 18.96 11.57
N LEU A 263 0.98 19.80 10.64
CA LEU A 263 1.06 21.25 10.83
C LEU A 263 -0.32 21.91 10.97
N VAL A 264 -1.31 21.49 10.16
CA VAL A 264 -2.70 21.97 10.27
C VAL A 264 -3.34 21.52 11.60
N ARG A 265 -3.08 20.28 12.05
CA ARG A 265 -3.55 19.78 13.36
C ARG A 265 -2.97 20.56 14.53
N ALA A 266 -1.67 20.88 14.46
CA ALA A 266 -1.02 21.72 15.46
C ALA A 266 -1.61 23.13 15.48
N LEU A 267 -1.84 23.77 14.32
CA LEU A 267 -2.53 25.07 14.24
C LEU A 267 -3.93 25.02 14.86
N ARG A 268 -4.72 23.98 14.57
CA ARG A 268 -6.05 23.75 15.15
C ARG A 268 -6.06 23.49 16.66
N SER A 269 -4.90 23.25 17.28
CA SER A 269 -4.76 22.96 18.70
C SER A 269 -4.32 24.18 19.53
N TYR A 270 -3.97 25.31 18.91
CA TYR A 270 -3.59 26.54 19.60
C TYR A 270 -4.69 27.60 19.55
N SER A 271 -4.98 28.21 20.70
CA SER A 271 -5.97 29.30 20.84
C SER A 271 -5.54 30.63 20.21
N SER A 272 -4.35 30.71 19.61
CA SER A 272 -3.84 31.88 18.89
C SER A 272 -2.89 31.47 17.76
N PRO A 273 -2.81 32.23 16.64
CA PRO A 273 -1.99 31.84 15.50
C PRO A 273 -0.49 31.90 15.80
N GLN A 274 0.16 30.74 15.88
CA GLN A 274 1.62 30.68 15.93
C GLN A 274 2.20 31.09 14.57
N ASN A 275 2.62 32.34 14.44
CA ASN A 275 3.14 32.93 13.19
C ASN A 275 4.20 32.07 12.48
N GLN A 276 5.12 31.43 13.21
CA GLN A 276 6.12 30.55 12.59
C GLN A 276 5.53 29.24 12.09
N LEU A 277 4.61 28.62 12.83
CA LEU A 277 3.92 27.39 12.44
C LEU A 277 3.04 27.63 11.19
N LEU A 278 2.35 28.77 11.16
CA LEU A 278 1.53 29.20 10.02
C LEU A 278 2.39 29.47 8.77
N ARG A 279 3.54 30.15 8.92
CA ARG A 279 4.54 30.32 7.84
C ARG A 279 5.08 28.98 7.33
N ASN A 280 5.41 28.05 8.23
CA ASN A 280 5.87 26.71 7.86
C ASN A 280 4.81 25.95 7.05
N ALA A 281 3.54 26.00 7.48
CA ALA A 281 2.43 25.33 6.82
C ALA A 281 2.12 25.92 5.42
N PHE A 282 2.04 27.25 5.29
CA PHE A 282 1.88 27.90 3.98
C PHE A 282 3.07 27.67 3.05
N SER A 283 4.31 27.66 3.58
CA SER A 283 5.51 27.37 2.80
C SER A 283 5.49 25.94 2.24
N LEU A 284 5.15 24.94 3.08
CA LEU A 284 5.00 23.55 2.66
C LEU A 284 3.86 23.39 1.66
N SER A 285 2.67 23.94 1.93
CA SER A 285 1.52 23.91 1.02
C SER A 285 1.90 24.48 -0.36
N LYS A 286 2.48 25.69 -0.41
CA LYS A 286 2.94 26.34 -1.65
C LYS A 286 4.03 25.54 -2.39
N SER A 287 4.82 24.74 -1.68
CA SER A 287 5.78 23.81 -2.29
C SER A 287 5.07 22.63 -2.94
N LEU A 288 4.19 21.94 -2.19
CA LEU A 288 3.45 20.77 -2.68
C LEU A 288 2.50 21.12 -3.84
N LEU A 289 1.91 22.31 -3.85
CA LEU A 289 1.01 22.76 -4.91
C LEU A 289 1.69 22.94 -6.28
N ARG A 290 3.02 23.01 -6.30
CA ARG A 290 3.84 23.00 -7.53
C ARG A 290 4.07 21.59 -8.08
N LEU A 291 3.80 20.53 -7.29
CA LEU A 291 3.89 19.13 -7.74
C LEU A 291 2.63 18.78 -8.55
N GLN A 292 2.61 19.22 -9.80
CA GLN A 292 1.52 19.00 -10.75
C GLN A 292 2.05 18.93 -12.18
N ASP A 293 1.47 18.05 -13.00
CA ASP A 293 1.65 18.05 -14.45
C ASP A 293 0.29 17.86 -15.13
N PRO A 294 -0.47 18.95 -15.36
CA PRO A 294 -1.76 18.87 -16.04
C PRO A 294 -1.64 18.51 -17.53
N GLN A 295 -0.43 18.56 -18.11
CA GLN A 295 -0.20 18.19 -19.50
C GLN A 295 0.01 16.68 -19.63
N ALA A 296 0.77 16.07 -18.72
CA ALA A 296 0.84 14.61 -18.59
C ALA A 296 -0.54 14.02 -18.23
N GLU A 297 -1.27 14.67 -17.30
CA GLU A 297 -2.63 14.28 -16.96
C GLU A 297 -3.57 14.32 -18.18
N GLY A 298 -3.55 15.42 -18.95
CA GLY A 298 -4.39 15.58 -20.14
C GLY A 298 -4.07 14.57 -21.25
N ARG A 299 -2.78 14.30 -21.49
CA ARG A 299 -2.35 13.28 -22.46
C ARG A 299 -2.76 11.88 -22.03
N LEU A 300 -2.56 11.49 -20.77
CA LEU A 300 -2.95 10.17 -20.29
C LEU A 300 -4.47 9.99 -20.34
N LEU A 301 -5.25 10.99 -19.91
CA LEU A 301 -6.71 11.01 -20.04
C LEU A 301 -7.20 10.88 -21.48
N SER A 302 -6.47 11.41 -22.48
CA SER A 302 -6.87 11.29 -23.89
C SER A 302 -6.83 9.86 -24.46
N ASN A 303 -6.16 8.93 -23.78
CA ASN A 303 -6.11 7.50 -24.16
C ASN A 303 -7.16 6.64 -23.42
N ILE A 304 -7.86 7.20 -22.43
CA ILE A 304 -8.74 6.45 -21.53
C ILE A 304 -10.18 6.47 -22.07
N ASN A 305 -10.77 5.29 -22.22
CA ASN A 305 -12.12 5.15 -22.76
C ASN A 305 -13.17 5.46 -21.69
N CYS A 306 -14.10 6.37 -22.01
CA CYS A 306 -15.29 6.66 -21.21
C CYS A 306 -16.49 5.89 -21.76
N TYR A 307 -17.01 4.92 -21.01
CA TYR A 307 -18.26 4.24 -21.37
C TYR A 307 -19.48 4.92 -20.73
N PRO A 308 -20.62 5.00 -21.45
CA PRO A 308 -21.88 5.48 -20.88
C PRO A 308 -22.45 4.52 -19.82
N PRO A 309 -23.50 4.92 -19.08
CA PRO A 309 -24.34 3.99 -18.34
C PRO A 309 -24.73 2.76 -19.16
N SER A 310 -24.79 1.60 -18.50
CA SER A 310 -25.66 0.51 -18.94
C SER A 310 -27.11 0.86 -18.57
N ASP A 311 -28.08 0.53 -19.44
CA ASP A 311 -29.48 1.03 -19.42
C ASP A 311 -30.32 0.73 -18.16
N GLN A 312 -29.74 0.13 -17.12
CA GLN A 312 -30.37 -0.12 -15.82
C GLN A 312 -30.06 0.98 -14.76
N ASP A 313 -29.11 1.88 -15.01
CA ASP A 313 -28.61 2.89 -14.04
C ASP A 313 -28.77 4.34 -14.58
N VAL A 314 -29.93 4.63 -15.19
CA VAL A 314 -30.21 5.85 -15.97
C VAL A 314 -30.23 7.15 -15.14
N THR A 315 -30.35 7.06 -13.81
CA THR A 315 -30.68 8.19 -12.93
C THR A 315 -29.48 9.01 -12.43
N SER A 316 -28.24 8.76 -12.88
CA SER A 316 -27.08 9.55 -12.44
C SER A 316 -26.15 9.98 -13.58
N SER A 317 -25.72 11.25 -13.53
CA SER A 317 -24.62 11.80 -14.34
C SER A 317 -23.23 11.27 -13.94
N LEU A 318 -23.16 10.55 -12.81
CA LEU A 318 -22.01 9.81 -12.30
C LEU A 318 -21.85 8.41 -12.90
N SER A 319 -22.79 7.98 -13.76
CA SER A 319 -22.81 6.63 -14.35
C SER A 319 -21.72 6.36 -15.41
N GLN A 320 -21.08 7.41 -15.94
CA GLN A 320 -19.94 7.27 -16.84
C GLN A 320 -18.77 6.59 -16.11
N SER A 321 -18.12 5.61 -16.75
CA SER A 321 -17.00 4.87 -16.15
C SER A 321 -15.74 5.00 -16.98
N LEU A 322 -14.60 5.26 -16.32
CA LEU A 322 -13.27 5.21 -16.95
C LEU A 322 -12.82 3.77 -17.12
N TYR A 323 -12.24 3.44 -18.27
CA TYR A 323 -11.60 2.15 -18.54
C TYR A 323 -10.13 2.37 -18.95
N PHE A 324 -9.23 1.97 -18.04
CA PHE A 324 -7.78 2.13 -18.15
C PHE A 324 -7.14 0.93 -18.87
N ALA A 325 -6.11 1.20 -19.68
CA ALA A 325 -5.38 0.19 -20.44
C ALA A 325 -4.49 -0.71 -19.55
N SER A 326 -4.04 -0.22 -18.39
CA SER A 326 -3.42 -1.05 -17.36
C SER A 326 -3.75 -0.60 -15.93
N VAL A 327 -3.51 -1.50 -14.97
CA VAL A 327 -3.64 -1.20 -13.53
C VAL A 327 -2.68 -0.08 -13.11
N ASP A 328 -1.47 -0.02 -13.69
CA ASP A 328 -0.49 1.04 -13.41
C ASP A 328 -0.96 2.41 -13.89
N GLU A 329 -1.81 2.49 -14.92
CA GLU A 329 -2.42 3.73 -15.41
C GLU A 329 -3.53 4.22 -14.48
N PHE A 330 -4.42 3.30 -14.07
CA PHE A 330 -5.39 3.56 -13.00
C PHE A 330 -4.69 4.03 -11.73
N GLU A 331 -3.60 3.37 -11.32
CA GLU A 331 -2.81 3.78 -10.16
C GLU A 331 -2.22 5.17 -10.33
N ALA A 332 -1.45 5.44 -11.39
CA ALA A 332 -0.79 6.74 -11.57
C ALA A 332 -1.78 7.91 -11.44
N LEU A 333 -2.97 7.77 -12.03
CA LEU A 333 -4.02 8.78 -11.94
C LEU A 333 -4.72 8.82 -10.59
N ALA A 334 -5.05 7.68 -9.97
CA ALA A 334 -5.63 7.65 -8.63
C ALA A 334 -4.68 8.23 -7.57
N TYR A 335 -3.39 7.85 -7.61
CA TYR A 335 -2.31 8.38 -6.78
C TYR A 335 -2.19 9.90 -6.92
N TYR A 336 -2.25 10.43 -8.15
CA TYR A 336 -2.20 11.86 -8.40
C TYR A 336 -3.48 12.59 -7.93
N TRP A 337 -4.66 12.14 -8.36
CA TRP A 337 -5.94 12.84 -8.14
C TRP A 337 -6.32 12.96 -6.67
N GLN A 338 -6.24 11.87 -5.90
CA GLN A 338 -6.65 11.89 -4.49
C GLN A 338 -5.73 12.79 -3.65
N ASN A 339 -4.42 12.75 -3.90
CA ASN A 339 -3.46 13.58 -3.17
C ASN A 339 -3.58 15.05 -3.55
N ARG A 340 -3.80 15.34 -4.84
CA ARG A 340 -4.10 16.69 -5.31
C ARG A 340 -5.36 17.23 -4.65
N LEU A 341 -6.41 16.42 -4.54
CA LEU A 341 -7.66 16.80 -3.88
C LEU A 341 -7.48 17.02 -2.37
N THR A 342 -6.79 16.14 -1.66
CA THR A 342 -6.42 16.33 -0.23
C THR A 342 -5.65 17.62 -0.01
N LEU A 343 -4.69 17.94 -0.89
CA LEU A 343 -3.88 19.15 -0.80
C LEU A 343 -4.71 20.42 -0.99
N LEU A 344 -5.68 20.43 -1.90
CA LEU A 344 -6.61 21.55 -2.09
C LEU A 344 -7.51 21.75 -0.85
N ARG A 345 -7.97 20.67 -0.20
CA ARG A 345 -8.69 20.74 1.08
C ARG A 345 -7.82 21.30 2.22
N LEU A 346 -6.55 20.88 2.31
CA LEU A 346 -5.59 21.38 3.29
C LEU A 346 -5.25 22.86 3.09
N GLU A 347 -5.14 23.31 1.84
CA GLU A 347 -4.93 24.73 1.52
C GLU A 347 -6.12 25.59 1.94
N GLN A 348 -7.36 25.19 1.58
CA GLN A 348 -8.56 25.88 2.04
C GLN A 348 -8.59 25.98 3.57
N ARG A 349 -8.36 24.86 4.26
CA ARG A 349 -8.37 24.81 5.72
C ARG A 349 -7.29 25.68 6.37
N LEU A 350 -6.14 25.87 5.72
CA LEU A 350 -5.12 26.84 6.16
C LEU A 350 -5.55 28.29 6.00
N HIS A 351 -6.27 28.63 4.94
CA HIS A 351 -6.83 29.97 4.77
C HIS A 351 -7.91 30.27 5.82
N ASP A 352 -8.82 29.33 6.09
CA ASP A 352 -9.84 29.47 7.14
C ASP A 352 -9.22 29.74 8.52
N LEU A 353 -8.12 29.04 8.86
CA LEU A 353 -7.39 29.18 10.13
C LEU A 353 -6.63 30.51 10.21
N ALA A 354 -6.13 31.03 9.08
CA ALA A 354 -5.50 32.35 9.03
C ALA A 354 -6.53 33.48 9.18
N GLU A 355 -7.68 33.38 8.53
CA GLU A 355 -8.75 34.38 8.63
C GLU A 355 -9.39 34.43 10.00
N SER A 356 -9.76 33.28 10.58
CA SER A 356 -10.34 33.22 11.93
C SER A 356 -9.39 33.80 12.98
N GLY A 357 -8.10 33.49 12.89
CA GLY A 357 -7.06 34.09 13.73
C GLY A 357 -6.96 35.61 13.60
N ASN A 358 -7.05 36.15 12.39
CA ASN A 358 -7.03 37.60 12.15
C ASN A 358 -8.30 38.30 12.69
N ARG A 359 -9.48 37.69 12.53
CA ARG A 359 -10.74 38.23 13.09
C ARG A 359 -10.67 38.29 14.61
N GLN A 360 -10.16 37.23 15.26
CA GLN A 360 -10.02 37.16 16.71
C GLN A 360 -8.96 38.13 17.27
N ALA A 361 -7.92 38.46 16.50
CA ALA A 361 -6.90 39.43 16.91
C ALA A 361 -7.38 40.90 16.86
N ASN A 362 -8.35 41.22 15.99
CA ASN A 362 -8.72 42.61 15.69
C ASN A 362 -9.83 43.19 16.58
N ASN A 363 -10.58 42.38 17.34
CA ASN A 363 -11.65 42.82 18.27
C ASN A 363 -12.70 43.79 17.66
N ILE A 364 -12.95 43.71 16.34
CA ILE A 364 -13.99 44.50 15.69
C ILE A 364 -15.35 43.84 15.92
N THR A 365 -16.20 44.49 16.71
CA THR A 365 -17.65 44.33 16.62
C THR A 365 -18.13 44.91 15.30
N ASP A 366 -18.65 44.08 14.39
CA ASP A 366 -19.86 44.40 13.61
C ASP A 366 -20.42 43.21 12.80
N ASP A 367 -21.73 43.31 12.54
CA ASP A 367 -22.68 42.49 11.76
C ASP A 367 -22.36 41.01 11.39
N PRO A 368 -23.08 40.00 11.93
CA PRO A 368 -22.86 38.58 11.68
C PRO A 368 -23.48 38.06 10.35
N ARG A 369 -23.51 38.87 9.28
CA ARG A 369 -24.28 38.55 8.06
C ARG A 369 -23.50 38.04 6.85
N ASP A 370 -22.21 38.35 6.73
CA ASP A 370 -21.33 37.77 5.69
C ASP A 370 -20.51 36.59 6.23
N SER A 371 -21.22 35.52 6.59
CA SER A 371 -20.63 34.19 6.73
C SER A 371 -20.29 33.63 5.35
N ILE A 372 -19.23 34.15 4.72
CA ILE A 372 -18.69 33.64 3.45
C ILE A 372 -18.39 32.15 3.65
N LEU A 373 -19.20 31.30 3.03
CA LEU A 373 -19.03 29.85 3.07
C LEU A 373 -17.67 29.52 2.43
N PRO A 374 -16.79 28.73 3.07
CA PRO A 374 -15.45 28.47 2.56
C PRO A 374 -15.53 27.78 1.19
N SER A 375 -15.25 28.55 0.15
CA SER A 375 -15.27 28.10 -1.23
C SER A 375 -13.85 28.03 -1.75
N PHE A 376 -13.52 26.95 -2.44
CA PHE A 376 -12.26 26.75 -3.16
C PHE A 376 -11.97 27.83 -4.24
N GLY A 377 -12.87 28.80 -4.42
CA GLY A 377 -12.67 30.02 -5.18
C GLY A 377 -12.25 29.73 -6.62
N PRO A 378 -11.09 30.22 -7.10
CA PRO A 378 -10.64 29.96 -8.48
C PRO A 378 -10.37 28.47 -8.77
N ARG A 379 -10.30 27.61 -7.75
CA ARG A 379 -10.03 26.16 -7.90
C ARG A 379 -11.25 25.27 -7.72
N ALA A 380 -12.46 25.82 -7.55
CA ALA A 380 -13.69 25.05 -7.52
C ALA A 380 -13.84 24.13 -8.75
N ASN A 381 -13.44 24.62 -9.94
CA ASN A 381 -13.43 23.84 -11.18
C ASN A 381 -12.43 22.67 -11.16
N GLU A 382 -11.27 22.84 -10.51
CA GLU A 382 -10.27 21.78 -10.33
C GLU A 382 -10.78 20.71 -9.36
N VAL A 383 -11.34 21.13 -8.22
CA VAL A 383 -11.96 20.26 -7.21
C VAL A 383 -13.10 19.43 -7.81
N HIS A 384 -14.03 20.05 -8.53
CA HIS A 384 -15.14 19.35 -9.19
C HIS A 384 -14.64 18.32 -10.21
N ARG A 385 -13.64 18.69 -11.03
CA ARG A 385 -13.01 17.79 -12.02
C ARG A 385 -12.34 16.58 -11.36
N LEU A 386 -11.59 16.79 -10.28
CA LEU A 386 -10.92 15.73 -9.52
C LEU A 386 -11.93 14.79 -8.85
N VAL A 387 -12.99 15.33 -8.24
CA VAL A 387 -14.10 14.53 -7.67
C VAL A 387 -14.76 13.68 -8.75
N LYS A 388 -15.11 14.27 -9.91
CA LYS A 388 -15.70 13.51 -11.03
C LYS A 388 -14.78 12.36 -11.47
N ASN A 389 -13.50 12.64 -11.73
CA ASN A 389 -12.53 11.64 -12.17
C ASN A 389 -12.41 10.48 -11.17
N ILE A 390 -12.30 10.77 -9.85
CA ILE A 390 -12.22 9.76 -8.79
C ILE A 390 -13.50 8.91 -8.72
N LEU A 391 -14.69 9.50 -8.88
CA LEU A 391 -15.95 8.76 -8.87
C LEU A 391 -16.08 7.83 -10.10
N MET A 392 -15.68 8.29 -11.28
CA MET A 392 -15.70 7.50 -12.51
C MET A 392 -14.72 6.30 -12.49
N CYS A 393 -13.71 6.29 -11.62
CA CYS A 393 -12.88 5.11 -11.36
C CYS A 393 -13.63 3.97 -10.66
N GLY A 394 -14.74 4.27 -9.96
CA GLY A 394 -15.36 3.35 -9.01
C GLY A 394 -15.80 2.01 -9.59
N LYS A 395 -16.17 1.96 -10.88
CA LYS A 395 -16.52 0.71 -11.57
C LYS A 395 -15.27 -0.14 -11.89
N TYR A 396 -14.19 0.48 -12.37
CA TYR A 396 -12.93 -0.20 -12.67
C TYR A 396 -12.25 -0.71 -11.39
N ALA A 397 -12.13 0.12 -10.36
CA ALA A 397 -11.48 -0.26 -9.11
C ALA A 397 -12.17 -1.46 -8.40
N ARG A 398 -13.46 -1.71 -8.66
CA ARG A 398 -14.22 -2.88 -8.17
C ARG A 398 -13.93 -4.19 -8.94
N THR A 399 -13.33 -4.14 -10.13
CA THR A 399 -12.90 -5.37 -10.84
C THR A 399 -11.54 -5.86 -10.37
N LEU A 400 -10.75 -4.97 -9.72
CA LEU A 400 -9.45 -5.28 -9.14
C LEU A 400 -9.62 -6.07 -7.83
N SER A 401 -9.04 -7.26 -7.77
CA SER A 401 -9.15 -8.15 -6.61
C SER A 401 -8.14 -7.87 -5.49
N LEU A 402 -7.15 -7.01 -5.74
CA LEU A 402 -6.07 -6.74 -4.80
C LEU A 402 -6.52 -5.78 -3.70
N ARG A 403 -6.30 -6.19 -2.44
CA ARG A 403 -6.71 -5.41 -1.25
C ARG A 403 -6.08 -4.01 -1.21
N LYS A 404 -4.90 -3.80 -1.83
CA LYS A 404 -4.27 -2.48 -1.94
C LYS A 404 -5.12 -1.50 -2.77
N HIS A 405 -5.72 -1.95 -3.87
CA HIS A 405 -6.58 -1.10 -4.72
C HIS A 405 -7.90 -0.77 -4.03
N GLY A 406 -8.43 -1.71 -3.24
CA GLY A 406 -9.52 -1.45 -2.31
C GLY A 406 -9.19 -0.33 -1.32
N ARG A 407 -8.06 -0.42 -0.61
CA ARG A 407 -7.62 0.62 0.33
C ARG A 407 -7.39 1.98 -0.35
N LEU A 408 -6.70 1.99 -1.49
CA LEU A 408 -6.48 3.17 -2.33
C LEU A 408 -7.80 3.87 -2.67
N LEU A 409 -8.78 3.11 -3.19
CA LEU A 409 -10.12 3.64 -3.47
C LEU A 409 -10.80 4.16 -2.19
N SER A 410 -10.72 3.42 -1.08
CA SER A 410 -11.37 3.81 0.19
C SER A 410 -10.86 5.15 0.71
N TYR A 411 -9.57 5.42 0.59
CA TYR A 411 -8.98 6.72 0.92
C TYR A 411 -9.54 7.82 0.02
N ALA A 412 -9.55 7.61 -1.30
CA ALA A 412 -10.13 8.56 -2.25
C ALA A 412 -11.63 8.85 -1.96
N MET A 413 -12.42 7.84 -1.57
CA MET A 413 -13.84 8.03 -1.18
C MET A 413 -14.00 8.88 0.08
N VAL A 414 -13.12 8.73 1.09
CA VAL A 414 -13.14 9.59 2.31
C VAL A 414 -12.75 11.03 1.96
N ILE A 415 -11.80 11.24 1.05
CA ILE A 415 -11.44 12.58 0.60
C ILE A 415 -12.59 13.24 -0.19
N VAL A 416 -13.27 12.49 -1.07
CA VAL A 416 -14.46 12.99 -1.79
C VAL A 416 -15.62 13.31 -0.84
N TRP A 417 -15.88 12.46 0.17
CA TRP A 417 -16.86 12.74 1.24
C TRP A 417 -16.52 14.07 1.93
N GLY A 418 -15.26 14.26 2.30
CA GLY A 418 -14.79 15.51 2.89
C GLY A 418 -15.01 16.74 2.01
N VAL A 419 -14.82 16.63 0.68
CA VAL A 419 -15.13 17.73 -0.25
C VAL A 419 -16.63 18.08 -0.23
N MET A 420 -17.53 17.10 -0.13
CA MET A 420 -18.98 17.38 -0.04
C MET A 420 -19.36 18.15 1.23
N MET A 421 -18.59 17.96 2.32
CA MET A 421 -18.77 18.68 3.58
C MET A 421 -18.11 20.07 3.57
N ASP A 422 -16.94 20.22 2.94
CA ASP A 422 -16.28 21.53 2.76
C ASP A 422 -17.02 22.42 1.75
N MET A 423 -17.56 21.82 0.69
CA MET A 423 -18.35 22.46 -0.37
C MET A 423 -19.56 21.57 -0.71
N PRO A 424 -20.78 21.93 -0.26
CA PRO A 424 -22.03 21.25 -0.63
C PRO A 424 -22.34 21.36 -2.13
N MET A 425 -21.65 20.58 -2.96
CA MET A 425 -21.80 20.59 -4.40
C MET A 425 -23.18 20.08 -4.83
N THR A 426 -23.79 20.77 -5.79
CA THR A 426 -25.01 20.35 -6.50
C THR A 426 -24.76 19.20 -7.49
N LEU A 427 -24.03 18.17 -7.06
CA LEU A 427 -23.77 16.95 -7.84
C LEU A 427 -25.03 16.11 -8.10
N ALA A 428 -26.11 16.33 -7.35
CA ALA A 428 -27.42 15.72 -7.55
C ALA A 428 -28.50 16.77 -7.86
N HIS A 429 -29.03 16.76 -9.08
CA HIS A 429 -30.36 17.31 -9.38
C HIS A 429 -31.42 16.21 -9.21
N SER A 430 -31.59 15.75 -7.98
CA SER A 430 -32.64 14.80 -7.59
C SER A 430 -33.08 15.03 -6.14
N LYS A 431 -33.60 16.23 -5.84
CA LYS A 431 -34.48 16.41 -4.68
C LYS A 431 -35.80 15.69 -4.99
N ASP A 432 -35.96 14.45 -4.49
CA ASP A 432 -37.26 13.76 -4.33
C ASP A 432 -37.04 12.38 -3.66
N SER A 433 -36.54 12.38 -2.42
CA SER A 433 -36.54 11.23 -1.50
C SER A 433 -36.12 11.67 -0.09
N GLU A 434 -36.74 11.12 0.96
CA GLU A 434 -36.32 11.31 2.37
C GLU A 434 -35.18 10.35 2.79
N GLY A 435 -34.48 9.75 1.83
CA GLY A 435 -33.28 8.95 2.05
C GLY A 435 -31.99 9.76 2.11
N ALA A 436 -30.91 9.15 2.60
CA ALA A 436 -29.56 9.71 2.46
C ALA A 436 -29.19 9.87 0.98
N ASP A 437 -28.50 10.96 0.64
CA ASP A 437 -28.05 11.27 -0.74
C ASP A 437 -27.41 10.02 -1.40
N PRO A 438 -27.87 9.60 -2.59
CA PRO A 438 -27.32 8.46 -3.32
C PRO A 438 -25.79 8.47 -3.44
N LEU A 439 -25.15 9.65 -3.53
CA LEU A 439 -23.70 9.76 -3.54
C LEU A 439 -23.08 9.40 -2.17
N THR A 440 -23.62 9.89 -1.05
CA THR A 440 -23.15 9.51 0.29
C THR A 440 -23.28 8.00 0.53
N ALA A 441 -24.41 7.39 0.13
CA ALA A 441 -24.62 5.96 0.22
C ALA A 441 -23.61 5.16 -0.63
N LEU A 442 -23.28 5.65 -1.84
CA LEU A 442 -22.28 5.06 -2.73
C LEU A 442 -20.86 5.12 -2.13
N LEU A 443 -20.45 6.27 -1.59
CA LEU A 443 -19.16 6.47 -0.93
C LEU A 443 -19.02 5.56 0.29
N LEU A 444 -20.01 5.57 1.19
CA LEU A 444 -20.01 4.78 2.41
C LEU A 444 -19.99 3.27 2.11
N ARG A 445 -20.72 2.82 1.09
CA ARG A 445 -20.68 1.43 0.61
C ARG A 445 -19.29 1.04 0.11
N ASN A 446 -18.65 1.88 -0.70
CA ASN A 446 -17.31 1.60 -1.24
C ASN A 446 -16.27 1.44 -0.13
N VAL A 447 -16.23 2.35 0.85
CA VAL A 447 -15.29 2.27 2.00
C VAL A 447 -15.56 1.02 2.83
N ASN A 448 -16.83 0.71 3.11
CA ASN A 448 -17.21 -0.48 3.87
C ASN A 448 -16.81 -1.80 3.19
N THR A 449 -17.00 -1.92 1.88
CA THR A 449 -16.54 -3.10 1.11
C THR A 449 -15.01 -3.19 1.08
N ALA A 450 -14.33 -2.08 0.83
CA ALA A 450 -12.87 -2.04 0.71
C ALA A 450 -12.12 -2.37 2.01
N LEU A 451 -12.57 -1.82 3.15
CA LEU A 451 -11.93 -2.03 4.45
C LEU A 451 -12.48 -3.25 5.21
N SER A 452 -13.55 -3.89 4.69
CA SER A 452 -14.22 -5.05 5.32
C SER A 452 -14.58 -4.82 6.80
N ALA A 453 -14.94 -3.58 7.16
CA ALA A 453 -15.17 -3.13 8.53
C ALA A 453 -16.32 -3.89 9.21
N LYS A 454 -16.10 -4.31 10.47
CA LYS A 454 -17.10 -5.03 11.29
C LYS A 454 -17.21 -4.37 12.67
N PRO A 455 -18.40 -3.86 13.07
CA PRO A 455 -19.57 -3.61 12.22
C PRO A 455 -19.25 -2.60 11.10
N HIS A 456 -20.20 -2.34 10.20
CA HIS A 456 -20.03 -1.34 9.15
C HIS A 456 -19.75 0.07 9.73
N LEU A 457 -19.00 0.90 8.98
CA LEU A 457 -18.80 2.31 9.27
C LEU A 457 -20.08 3.11 9.00
N THR A 458 -20.29 4.19 9.75
CA THR A 458 -21.43 5.13 9.63
C THR A 458 -21.04 6.41 8.85
N GLY A 459 -21.99 7.33 8.65
CA GLY A 459 -21.68 8.69 8.17
C GLY A 459 -20.76 9.45 9.15
N GLU A 460 -21.01 9.36 10.46
CA GLU A 460 -20.17 9.97 11.50
C GLU A 460 -18.72 9.45 11.47
N ASP A 461 -18.53 8.16 11.17
CA ASP A 461 -17.19 7.59 10.95
C ASP A 461 -16.49 8.17 9.72
N MET A 462 -17.25 8.46 8.65
CA MET A 462 -16.73 9.13 7.45
C MET A 462 -16.40 10.60 7.72
N ASP A 463 -17.23 11.31 8.48
CA ASP A 463 -16.97 12.71 8.88
C ASP A 463 -15.69 12.81 9.73
N MET A 464 -15.54 11.94 10.74
CA MET A 464 -14.32 11.86 11.54
C MET A 464 -13.09 11.50 10.69
N ALA A 465 -13.20 10.56 9.75
CA ALA A 465 -12.11 10.21 8.85
C ALA A 465 -11.76 11.37 7.90
N ALA A 466 -12.76 12.06 7.34
CA ALA A 466 -12.60 13.18 6.43
C ALA A 466 -11.98 14.42 7.12
N ASP A 467 -12.25 14.62 8.40
CA ASP A 467 -11.63 15.65 9.24
C ASP A 467 -10.15 15.33 9.53
N ILE A 468 -9.82 14.07 9.90
CA ILE A 468 -8.43 13.64 10.19
C ILE A 468 -7.45 14.06 9.08
N PHE A 469 -7.81 13.85 7.81
CA PHE A 469 -6.99 14.18 6.65
C PHE A 469 -6.89 15.69 6.34
N ILE A 470 -7.61 16.56 7.07
CA ILE A 470 -7.46 18.03 7.07
C ILE A 470 -7.03 18.57 8.44
N GLY A 471 -6.24 17.77 9.17
CA GLY A 471 -5.69 18.12 10.48
C GLY A 471 -6.67 17.93 11.65
N GLY A 472 -7.75 17.18 11.45
CA GLY A 472 -8.69 16.78 12.50
C GLY A 472 -8.06 15.89 13.57
N GLN A 473 -8.71 15.76 14.72
CA GLN A 473 -8.18 14.99 15.84
C GLN A 473 -8.17 13.48 15.55
N PRO A 474 -7.13 12.72 15.94
CA PRO A 474 -6.99 11.29 15.65
C PRO A 474 -7.92 10.45 16.52
N LYS A 475 -9.20 10.39 16.17
CA LYS A 475 -10.26 9.66 16.89
C LYS A 475 -11.26 8.97 15.98
N GLY A 476 -12.15 8.17 16.55
CA GLY A 476 -13.19 7.45 15.80
C GLY A 476 -12.74 6.06 15.35
N ARG A 477 -13.54 5.40 14.51
CA ARG A 477 -13.32 3.98 14.17
C ARG A 477 -12.32 3.77 13.03
N PHE A 478 -12.10 4.77 12.19
CA PHE A 478 -11.09 4.71 11.13
C PHE A 478 -9.67 4.51 11.71
N VAL A 479 -9.32 5.23 12.77
CA VAL A 479 -8.04 5.10 13.49
C VAL A 479 -7.83 3.66 13.99
N LYS A 480 -8.86 3.08 14.64
CA LYS A 480 -8.86 1.71 15.16
C LYS A 480 -8.68 0.64 14.07
N LEU A 481 -9.14 0.88 12.83
CA LEU A 481 -8.95 -0.04 11.70
C LEU A 481 -7.49 -0.13 11.22
N TYR A 482 -6.67 0.89 11.51
CA TYR A 482 -5.24 0.92 11.22
C TYR A 482 -4.38 0.49 12.42
N GLY A 483 -4.99 0.10 13.55
CA GLY A 483 -4.29 -0.33 14.76
C GLY A 483 -3.61 0.80 15.53
N LEU A 484 -4.15 2.02 15.41
CA LEU A 484 -3.68 3.26 16.03
C LEU A 484 -4.66 3.77 17.11
#